data_AF-A0A7U5THH5-F1
#
_entry.id   AF-A0A7U5THH5-F1
#
_cell.length_a   1.000
_cell.length_b   1.000
_cell.length_c   1.000
_cell.angle_alpha   90.00
_cell.angle_beta   90.00
_cell.angle_gamma   90.00
#
_symmetry.space_group_name_H-M   'P 1'
#
loop_
_entity.id
_entity.type
_entity.pdbx_description
1 polymer ?
#
loop_
_entity_poly.entity_id
_entity_poly.type
_entity_poly.pdbx_seq_one_letter_code
_entity_poly.pdbx_strand_id
1 'polypeptide(L)'
;MTTDITELAQRNELLIANGQQTADLLRHLADNEIDSDYFAVVSECESYGQETDAELSITEFALRAAGYVDALVEALERKEEQRANWFQMAQKLGENLDTAEKRIAELESRTVTVKLPERYACELGYNAPDPSGDMLDRDDVLAMLADAGIKVEAE
;
A
#
# COMPACT_ATOMS: atom_id res chain seq x y z
N MET A 1 10.58 -19.31 -7.65
CA MET A 1 10.95 -18.38 -8.74
C MET A 1 10.10 -17.14 -8.51
N THR A 2 10.66 -16.10 -7.88
CA THR A 2 9.95 -14.83 -7.64
C THR A 2 10.07 -14.00 -8.89
N THR A 3 8.98 -13.83 -9.63
CA THR A 3 8.92 -12.95 -10.79
C THR A 3 9.19 -11.51 -10.35
N ASP A 4 10.11 -10.82 -11.02
CA ASP A 4 10.42 -9.41 -10.74
C ASP A 4 9.17 -8.56 -11.00
N ILE A 5 8.85 -7.64 -10.09
CA ILE A 5 7.67 -6.76 -10.19
C ILE A 5 7.75 -5.89 -11.45
N THR A 6 8.96 -5.51 -11.86
CA THR A 6 9.23 -4.73 -13.06
C THR A 6 8.97 -5.53 -14.33
N GLU A 7 9.37 -6.81 -14.34
CA GLU A 7 9.12 -7.73 -15.45
C GLU A 7 7.62 -8.01 -15.60
N LEU A 8 6.89 -8.13 -14.49
CA LEU A 8 5.44 -8.29 -14.50
C LEU A 8 4.73 -7.05 -15.07
N ALA A 9 5.17 -5.84 -14.68
CA ALA A 9 4.60 -4.59 -15.20
C ALA A 9 4.81 -4.46 -16.72
N GLN A 10 6.03 -4.70 -17.21
CA GLN A 10 6.34 -4.68 -18.65
C GLN A 10 5.50 -5.71 -19.42
N ARG A 11 5.33 -6.91 -18.86
CA ARG A 11 4.48 -7.93 -19.46
C ARG A 11 3.01 -7.48 -19.55
N ASN A 12 2.50 -6.80 -18.52
CA ASN A 12 1.12 -6.32 -18.52
C ASN A 12 0.90 -5.16 -19.49
N GLU A 13 1.87 -4.25 -19.63
CA GLU A 13 1.85 -3.22 -20.67
C GLU A 13 1.76 -3.84 -22.08
N LEU A 14 2.57 -4.87 -22.35
CA LEU A 14 2.51 -5.59 -23.62
C LEU A 14 1.16 -6.29 -23.83
N LEU A 15 0.59 -6.89 -22.77
CA LEU A 15 -0.73 -7.53 -22.85
C LEU A 15 -1.85 -6.52 -23.14
N ILE A 16 -1.80 -5.34 -22.53
CA ILE A 16 -2.74 -4.23 -22.80
C ILE A 16 -2.63 -3.80 -24.27
N ALA A 17 -1.41 -3.54 -24.75
CA ALA A 17 -1.17 -3.14 -26.13
C ALA A 17 -1.63 -4.20 -27.14
N ASN A 18 -1.32 -5.48 -26.88
CA ASN A 18 -1.78 -6.59 -27.72
C ASN A 18 -3.29 -6.74 -27.70
N GLY A 19 -3.93 -6.54 -26.54
CA GLY A 19 -5.38 -6.56 -26.40
C GLY A 19 -6.05 -5.47 -27.23
N GLN A 20 -5.57 -4.22 -27.11
CA GLN A 20 -6.06 -3.09 -27.91
C GLN A 20 -5.93 -3.36 -29.41
N GLN A 21 -4.75 -3.80 -29.86
CA GLN A 21 -4.53 -4.19 -31.26
C GLN A 21 -5.47 -5.30 -31.72
N THR A 22 -5.72 -6.30 -30.86
CA THR A 22 -6.64 -7.40 -31.18
C THR A 22 -8.07 -6.90 -31.33
N ALA A 23 -8.54 -6.04 -30.43
CA ALA A 23 -9.86 -5.43 -30.54
C ALA A 23 -10.00 -4.58 -31.81
N ASP A 24 -8.97 -3.81 -32.17
CA ASP A 24 -8.95 -3.02 -33.40
C ASP A 24 -8.98 -3.91 -34.65
N LEU A 25 -8.19 -4.98 -34.68
CA LEU A 25 -8.23 -5.95 -35.78
C LEU A 25 -9.61 -6.61 -35.93
N LEU A 26 -10.29 -6.90 -34.82
CA LEU A 26 -11.65 -7.45 -34.84
C LEU A 26 -12.69 -6.43 -35.34
N ARG A 27 -12.55 -5.15 -34.98
CA ARG A 27 -13.40 -4.08 -35.55
C ARG A 27 -13.14 -3.93 -37.05
N HIS A 28 -11.87 -3.94 -37.46
CA HIS A 28 -11.52 -3.94 -38.88
C HIS A 28 -12.08 -5.15 -39.63
N LEU A 29 -12.11 -6.33 -39.01
CA LEU A 29 -12.75 -7.51 -39.59
C LEU A 29 -14.25 -7.29 -39.81
N ALA A 30 -14.93 -6.70 -38.83
CA ALA A 30 -16.35 -6.36 -38.92
C ALA A 30 -16.66 -5.26 -39.96
N ASP A 31 -15.73 -4.33 -40.17
CA ASP A 31 -15.88 -3.24 -41.14
C ASP A 31 -15.59 -3.65 -42.58
N ASN A 32 -15.05 -4.86 -42.82
CA ASN A 32 -14.77 -5.34 -44.17
C ASN A 32 -16.04 -5.69 -44.93
N GLU A 33 -16.01 -5.52 -46.26
CA GLU A 33 -17.05 -6.01 -47.16
C GLU A 33 -16.90 -7.53 -47.31
N ILE A 34 -17.73 -8.28 -46.57
CA ILE A 34 -17.73 -9.74 -46.58
C ILE A 34 -18.87 -10.22 -47.48
N ASP A 35 -18.54 -10.81 -48.63
CA ASP A 35 -19.52 -11.35 -49.59
C ASP A 35 -20.50 -12.35 -48.97
N SER A 36 -20.04 -13.11 -47.96
CA SER A 36 -20.84 -14.04 -47.16
C SER A 36 -20.50 -13.88 -45.69
N ASP A 37 -21.23 -13.01 -45.01
CA ASP A 37 -21.03 -12.73 -43.59
C ASP A 37 -21.54 -13.82 -42.65
N TYR A 38 -22.02 -14.97 -43.14
CA TYR A 38 -22.50 -16.07 -42.29
C TYR A 38 -21.55 -17.26 -42.27
N PHE A 39 -21.31 -17.81 -41.08
CA PHE A 39 -20.65 -19.09 -40.89
C PHE A 39 -21.47 -20.00 -39.96
N ALA A 40 -21.37 -21.31 -40.19
CA ALA A 40 -21.99 -22.31 -39.34
C ALA A 40 -20.96 -22.89 -38.37
N VAL A 41 -21.32 -22.98 -37.10
CA VAL A 41 -20.63 -23.82 -36.12
C VAL A 41 -21.25 -25.20 -36.20
N VAL A 42 -20.41 -26.21 -36.43
CA VAL A 42 -20.85 -27.60 -36.56
C VAL A 42 -20.14 -28.47 -35.54
N SER A 43 -20.87 -29.41 -34.96
CA SER A 43 -20.32 -30.45 -34.09
C SER A 43 -20.57 -31.83 -34.68
N GLU A 44 -19.71 -32.78 -34.36
CA GLU A 44 -19.76 -34.14 -34.90
C GLU A 44 -20.30 -35.10 -33.83
N CYS A 45 -21.44 -35.73 -34.10
CA CYS A 45 -22.07 -36.71 -33.22
C CYS A 45 -21.98 -38.11 -33.82
N GLU A 46 -21.48 -39.08 -33.04
CA GLU A 46 -21.29 -40.46 -33.50
C GLU A 46 -22.59 -41.15 -33.98
N SER A 47 -23.76 -40.73 -33.50
CA SER A 47 -25.05 -41.33 -33.88
C SER A 47 -25.77 -40.66 -35.06
N TYR A 48 -25.51 -39.37 -35.32
CA TYR A 48 -26.28 -38.60 -36.31
C TYR A 48 -25.41 -37.88 -37.35
N GLY A 49 -24.09 -37.97 -37.25
CA GLY A 49 -23.16 -37.28 -38.15
C GLY A 49 -22.95 -35.83 -37.75
N GLN A 50 -22.72 -34.95 -38.73
CA GLN A 50 -22.44 -33.54 -38.53
C GLN A 50 -23.75 -32.77 -38.24
N GLU A 51 -23.81 -32.06 -37.11
CA GLU A 51 -24.94 -31.24 -36.70
C GLU A 51 -24.54 -29.76 -36.72
N THR A 52 -25.37 -28.90 -37.32
CA THR A 52 -25.17 -27.44 -37.27
C THR A 52 -25.73 -26.91 -35.95
N ASP A 53 -24.83 -26.48 -35.07
CA ASP A 53 -25.19 -25.97 -33.74
C ASP A 53 -25.73 -24.55 -33.80
N ALA A 54 -25.13 -23.70 -34.65
CA ALA A 54 -25.49 -22.30 -34.80
C ALA A 54 -25.03 -21.73 -36.15
N GLU A 55 -25.79 -20.77 -36.67
CA GLU A 55 -25.36 -19.87 -37.75
C GLU A 55 -25.10 -18.49 -37.17
N LEU A 56 -23.92 -17.93 -37.42
CA LEU A 56 -23.44 -16.70 -36.84
C LEU A 56 -22.97 -15.73 -37.93
N SER A 57 -23.21 -14.43 -37.72
CA SER A 57 -22.61 -13.38 -38.53
C SER A 57 -21.14 -13.17 -38.11
N ILE A 58 -20.21 -13.13 -39.07
CA ILE A 58 -18.79 -12.83 -38.82
C ILE A 58 -18.67 -11.42 -38.25
N THR A 59 -19.41 -10.46 -38.82
CA THR A 59 -19.48 -9.07 -38.37
C THR A 59 -19.94 -8.97 -36.92
N GLU A 60 -21.08 -9.59 -36.57
CA GLU A 60 -21.60 -9.56 -35.20
C GLU A 60 -20.66 -10.27 -34.22
N PHE A 61 -20.13 -11.42 -34.62
CA PHE A 61 -19.19 -12.17 -33.78
C PHE A 61 -17.89 -11.38 -33.54
N ALA A 62 -17.34 -10.73 -34.56
CA ALA A 62 -16.13 -9.94 -34.45
C ALA A 62 -16.33 -8.71 -33.55
N LEU A 63 -17.45 -7.98 -33.70
CA LEU A 63 -17.79 -6.86 -32.81
C LEU A 63 -17.95 -7.31 -31.36
N ARG A 64 -18.62 -8.44 -31.14
CA ARG A 64 -18.79 -9.01 -29.80
C ARG A 64 -17.46 -9.43 -29.18
N ALA A 65 -16.60 -10.08 -29.95
CA ALA A 65 -15.26 -10.46 -29.53
C ALA A 65 -14.40 -9.24 -29.20
N ALA A 66 -14.45 -8.19 -30.02
CA ALA A 66 -13.77 -6.92 -29.74
C ALA A 66 -14.20 -6.34 -28.39
N GLY A 67 -15.52 -6.30 -28.14
CA GLY A 67 -16.06 -5.82 -26.86
C GLY A 67 -15.63 -6.65 -25.65
N TYR A 68 -15.47 -7.97 -25.79
CA TYR A 68 -14.91 -8.80 -24.72
C TYR A 68 -13.43 -8.48 -24.46
N VAL A 69 -12.64 -8.26 -25.52
CA VAL A 69 -11.24 -7.89 -25.39
C VAL A 69 -11.11 -6.52 -24.73
N ASP A 70 -11.93 -5.54 -25.10
CA ASP A 70 -11.96 -4.22 -24.45
C ASP A 70 -12.21 -4.34 -22.94
N ALA A 71 -13.23 -5.10 -22.55
CA ALA A 71 -13.57 -5.28 -21.14
C ALA A 71 -12.41 -5.91 -20.34
N LEU A 72 -11.68 -6.85 -20.96
CA LEU A 72 -10.50 -7.47 -20.35
C LEU A 72 -9.32 -6.48 -20.26
N VAL A 73 -9.08 -5.69 -21.30
CA VAL A 73 -8.04 -4.64 -21.32
C VAL A 73 -8.31 -3.62 -20.23
N GLU A 74 -9.53 -3.07 -20.17
CA GLU A 74 -9.91 -2.10 -19.14
C GLU A 74 -9.79 -2.70 -17.73
N ALA A 75 -10.15 -3.97 -17.55
CA ALA A 75 -9.99 -4.64 -16.25
C ALA A 75 -8.52 -4.77 -15.86
N LEU A 76 -7.63 -5.07 -16.82
CA LEU A 76 -6.21 -5.17 -16.59
C LEU A 76 -5.58 -3.79 -16.28
N GLU A 77 -5.92 -2.76 -17.04
CA GLU A 77 -5.48 -1.37 -16.81
C GLU A 77 -5.83 -0.90 -15.38
N ARG A 78 -7.09 -1.11 -14.94
CA ARG A 78 -7.50 -0.78 -13.56
C ARG A 78 -6.70 -1.54 -12.52
N LYS A 79 -6.33 -2.79 -12.78
CA LYS A 79 -5.52 -3.60 -11.84
C LYS A 79 -4.08 -3.11 -11.77
N GLU A 80 -3.51 -2.70 -12.88
CA GLU A 80 -2.15 -2.13 -12.90
C GLU A 80 -2.11 -0.76 -12.23
N GLU A 81 -3.14 0.09 -12.41
CA GLU A 81 -3.28 1.34 -11.67
C GLU A 81 -3.38 1.10 -10.15
N GLN A 82 -4.23 0.15 -9.73
CA GLN A 82 -4.34 -0.25 -8.33
C GLN A 82 -3.00 -0.73 -7.76
N ARG A 83 -2.25 -1.52 -8.53
CA ARG A 83 -0.91 -2.00 -8.14
C ARG A 83 0.05 -0.84 -7.95
N ALA A 84 0.09 0.11 -8.88
CA ALA A 84 0.94 1.29 -8.80
C ALA A 84 0.62 2.14 -7.55
N ASN A 85 -0.67 2.38 -7.29
CA ASN A 85 -1.13 3.10 -6.10
C ASN A 85 -0.75 2.38 -4.80
N TRP A 86 -0.92 1.07 -4.74
CA TRP A 86 -0.51 0.27 -3.58
C TRP A 86 0.99 0.32 -3.34
N PHE A 87 1.78 0.27 -4.41
CA PHE A 87 3.24 0.35 -4.33
C PHE A 87 3.70 1.69 -3.76
N GLN A 88 3.13 2.80 -4.24
CA GLN A 88 3.43 4.13 -3.70
C GLN A 88 3.05 4.26 -2.21
N MET A 89 1.88 3.72 -1.81
CA MET A 89 1.47 3.71 -0.41
C MET A 89 2.43 2.91 0.47
N ALA A 90 2.85 1.73 0.00
CA ALA A 90 3.80 0.89 0.73
C ALA A 90 5.15 1.60 0.94
N GLN A 91 5.65 2.30 -0.08
CA GLN A 91 6.88 3.09 0.02
C GLN A 91 6.75 4.19 1.08
N LYS A 92 5.66 4.96 1.04
CA LYS A 92 5.40 6.04 2.00
C LYS A 92 5.26 5.52 3.43
N LEU A 93 4.62 4.37 3.61
CA LEU A 93 4.52 3.72 4.92
C LEU A 93 5.89 3.28 5.45
N GLY A 94 6.76 2.75 4.58
CA GLY A 94 8.14 2.43 4.92
C GLY A 94 8.93 3.66 5.39
N GLU A 95 8.89 4.76 4.64
CA GLU A 95 9.57 6.01 5.00
C GLU A 95 9.07 6.59 6.34
N ASN A 96 7.76 6.50 6.58
CA ASN A 96 7.16 6.91 7.84
C ASN A 96 7.62 6.02 9.00
N LEU A 97 7.73 4.70 8.78
CA LEU A 97 8.21 3.75 9.77
C LEU A 97 9.65 4.05 10.15
N ASP A 98 10.54 4.21 9.17
CA ASP A 98 11.95 4.57 9.38
C ASP A 98 12.08 5.88 10.19
N THR A 99 11.22 6.86 9.89
CA THR A 99 11.18 8.14 10.61
C THR A 99 10.71 7.96 12.05
N ALA A 100 9.67 7.17 12.27
CA ALA A 100 9.14 6.88 13.59
C ALA A 100 10.17 6.11 14.44
N GLU A 101 10.84 5.11 13.88
CA GLU A 101 11.89 4.35 14.55
C GLU A 101 13.05 5.24 14.98
N LYS A 102 13.51 6.14 14.11
CA LYS A 102 14.54 7.14 14.47
C LYS A 102 14.09 8.04 15.62
N ARG A 103 12.84 8.49 15.60
CA ARG A 103 12.30 9.34 16.66
C ARG A 103 12.17 8.59 17.99
N ILE A 104 11.77 7.32 17.95
CA ILE A 104 11.73 6.46 19.14
C ILE A 104 13.13 6.31 19.72
N ALA A 105 14.13 5.95 18.91
CA ALA A 105 15.52 5.82 19.36
C ALA A 105 16.08 7.13 19.95
N GLU A 106 15.77 8.27 19.34
CA GLU A 106 16.12 9.59 19.88
C GLU A 106 15.49 9.79 21.26
N LEU A 107 14.18 9.54 21.40
CA LEU A 107 13.47 9.71 22.67
C LEU A 107 13.94 8.75 23.75
N GLU A 108 14.23 7.49 23.41
CA GLU A 108 14.75 6.49 24.33
C GLU A 108 16.18 6.81 24.81
N SER A 109 16.98 7.47 23.97
CA SER A 109 18.34 7.91 24.37
C SER A 109 18.37 9.19 25.21
N ARG A 110 17.25 9.92 25.32
CA ARG A 110 17.19 11.16 26.11
C ARG A 110 17.21 10.84 27.60
N THR A 111 18.35 11.08 28.22
CA THR A 111 18.47 11.16 29.68
C THR A 111 18.07 12.55 30.17
N VAL A 112 17.27 12.60 31.24
CA VAL A 112 16.94 13.87 31.91
C VAL A 112 17.83 14.00 33.13
N THR A 113 18.74 14.97 33.08
CA THR A 113 19.62 15.31 34.22
C THR A 113 19.06 16.52 34.93
N VAL A 114 18.78 16.38 36.22
CA VAL A 114 18.36 17.48 37.10
C VAL A 114 19.44 17.75 38.14
N LYS A 115 19.63 19.02 38.51
CA LYS A 115 20.52 19.40 39.60
C LYS A 115 19.72 19.38 40.89
N LEU A 116 20.14 18.58 41.85
CA LEU A 116 19.49 18.50 43.15
C LEU A 116 19.54 19.86 43.88
N PRO A 117 18.47 20.21 44.62
CA PRO A 117 18.45 21.40 45.48
C PRO A 117 19.35 21.22 46.71
N GLU A 118 19.44 22.25 47.54
CA GLU A 118 20.28 22.25 48.75
C GLU A 118 19.88 21.09 49.69
N ARG A 119 20.89 20.41 50.23
CA ARG A 119 20.73 19.27 51.13
C ARG A 119 20.78 19.76 52.58
N TYR A 120 20.02 19.11 53.44
CA TYR A 120 19.89 19.45 54.85
C TYR A 120 20.13 18.23 55.74
N ALA A 121 20.78 18.46 56.89
CA ALA A 121 20.87 17.52 57.99
C ALA A 121 19.99 17.97 59.15
N CYS A 122 19.37 17.02 59.85
CA CYS A 122 18.61 17.32 61.07
C CYS A 122 19.50 17.09 62.29
N GLU A 123 19.90 18.18 62.93
CA GLU A 123 20.67 18.16 64.18
C GLU A 123 19.84 18.78 65.31
N LEU A 124 19.67 18.04 66.41
CA LEU A 124 18.97 18.53 67.60
C LEU A 124 17.56 19.10 67.34
N GLY A 125 16.87 18.58 66.31
CA GLY A 125 15.52 19.03 65.92
C GLY A 125 15.49 20.26 65.01
N TYR A 126 16.63 20.71 64.50
CA TYR A 126 16.74 21.79 63.52
C TYR A 126 17.35 21.29 62.21
N ASN A 127 16.79 21.71 61.08
CA ASN A 127 17.36 21.47 59.77
C ASN A 127 18.41 22.54 59.48
N ALA A 128 19.63 22.12 59.16
CA ALA A 128 20.71 23.00 58.75
C ALA A 128 21.26 22.57 57.38
N PRO A 129 21.68 23.51 56.51
CA PRO A 129 22.32 23.17 55.25
C PRO A 129 23.57 22.32 55.45
N ASP A 130 23.62 21.17 54.78
CA ASP A 130 24.75 20.26 54.76
C ASP A 130 24.81 19.57 53.39
N PRO A 131 25.90 19.76 52.59
CA PRO A 131 26.10 19.05 51.32
C PRO A 131 26.02 17.51 51.42
N SER A 132 26.25 16.96 52.62
CA SER A 132 26.16 15.54 52.92
C SER A 132 24.84 15.13 53.57
N GLY A 133 23.93 16.08 53.84
CA GLY A 133 22.68 15.85 54.55
C GLY A 133 21.65 15.03 53.77
N ASP A 134 20.87 14.19 54.43
CA ASP A 134 19.98 13.24 53.77
C ASP A 134 18.58 13.79 53.43
N MET A 135 18.28 15.05 53.79
CA MET A 135 16.99 15.67 53.54
C MET A 135 17.04 16.70 52.41
N LEU A 136 15.95 16.78 51.64
CA LEU A 136 15.69 17.82 50.65
C LEU A 136 14.38 18.52 51.00
N ASP A 137 14.30 19.81 50.73
CA ASP A 137 13.03 20.53 50.84
C ASP A 137 12.05 20.05 49.75
N ARG A 138 10.80 19.81 50.15
CA ARG A 138 9.77 19.29 49.24
C ARG A 138 9.45 20.28 48.12
N ASP A 139 9.28 21.55 48.46
CA ASP A 139 8.87 22.56 47.50
C ASP A 139 9.99 22.86 46.51
N ASP A 140 11.25 22.83 46.98
CA ASP A 140 12.43 22.94 46.10
C ASP A 140 12.56 21.74 45.14
N VAL A 141 12.26 20.52 45.61
CA VAL A 141 12.25 19.33 44.73
C VAL A 141 11.12 19.42 43.71
N LEU A 142 9.92 19.84 44.11
CA LEU A 142 8.80 20.03 43.19
C LEU A 142 9.08 21.13 42.17
N ALA A 143 9.68 22.25 42.60
CA ALA A 143 10.11 23.33 41.71
C ALA A 143 11.19 22.85 40.73
N MET A 144 12.20 22.12 41.20
CA MET A 144 13.25 21.54 40.35
C MET A 144 12.67 20.58 39.30
N LEU A 145 11.73 19.71 39.67
CA LEU A 145 11.07 18.80 38.73
C LEU A 145 10.22 19.56 37.72
N ALA A 146 9.47 20.58 38.16
CA ALA A 146 8.66 21.43 37.29
C ALA A 146 9.52 22.22 36.29
N ASP A 147 10.65 22.80 36.73
CA ASP A 147 11.62 23.50 35.89
C ASP A 147 12.27 22.55 34.86
N ALA A 148 12.44 21.28 35.21
CA ALA A 148 12.87 20.23 34.30
C ALA A 148 11.76 19.73 33.36
N GLY A 149 10.53 20.26 33.48
CA GLY A 149 9.36 19.85 32.70
C GLY A 149 8.82 18.46 33.08
N ILE A 150 9.22 17.94 34.24
CA ILE A 150 8.77 16.63 34.75
C ILE A 150 7.46 16.84 35.51
N LYS A 151 6.40 16.17 35.07
CA LYS A 151 5.12 16.17 35.77
C LYS A 151 5.15 15.17 36.91
N VAL A 152 4.70 15.60 38.09
CA VAL A 152 4.57 14.77 39.28
C VAL A 152 3.08 14.60 39.57
N GLU A 153 2.60 13.36 39.65
CA GLU A 153 1.24 13.05 40.08
C GLU A 153 1.28 12.63 41.56
N ALA A 154 0.30 13.07 42.35
CA ALA A 154 0.12 12.59 43.72
C ALA A 154 -0.49 11.18 43.70
N GLU A 155 -0.01 10.30 44.57
CA GLU A 155 -0.50 8.93 44.75
C GLU A 155 -1.87 8.87 45.43
#